data_AF-A0A220UEC7-F1
#
_entry.id   AF-A0A220UEC7-F1
#
_cell.length_a   1.000
_cell.length_b   1.000
_cell.length_c   1.000
_cell.angle_alpha   90.00
_cell.angle_beta   90.00
_cell.angle_gamma   90.00
#
_symmetry.space_group_name_H-M   'P 1'
#
loop_
_entity.id
_entity.type
_entity.pdbx_description
1 polymer ?
#
loop_
_entity_poly.entity_id
_entity_poly.type
_entity_poly.pdbx_seq_one_letter_code
_entity_poly.pdbx_strand_id
1 'polypeptide(L)'
;MVQIFTLRERLAALPSTVRRRAETSTHRASVIADARAVAPEIPRDADAGHLERAARRLLRRAAQDEFAREGVARVPLPPEDTGRADLRRADVPGEASFHAFVEDVLSAVDIAPSPLERDDAVELRDARGSSDAYGLSPEVASDLASYLLCRAYALGDGDGELEEHLAAQAELIREEVRTALVRQVRVPLELKVARDRHARMGHGEFDEGFASPTGGPGDEHATAEERADFGRRARSAFAFAQSEAGRAAFGALRTGAERAYERYNAPRTPPRS
;
A
#
# COMPACT_ATOMS: atom_id res chain seq x y z
N MET A 1 12.39 -56.03 6.09
CA MET A 1 13.19 -55.07 5.28
C MET A 1 12.25 -53.90 4.95
N VAL A 2 12.35 -52.78 5.66
CA VAL A 2 11.42 -51.64 5.45
C VAL A 2 12.00 -50.77 4.35
N GLN A 3 11.37 -50.73 3.17
CA GLN A 3 11.77 -49.84 2.09
C GLN A 3 11.51 -48.39 2.48
N ILE A 4 12.58 -47.63 2.71
CA ILE A 4 12.52 -46.19 2.92
C ILE A 4 12.46 -45.55 1.53
N PHE A 5 11.25 -45.34 1.03
CA PHE A 5 11.04 -44.53 -0.17
C PHE A 5 11.38 -43.07 0.13
N THR A 6 12.17 -42.46 -0.76
CA THR A 6 12.43 -41.03 -0.72
C THR A 6 11.14 -40.25 -0.99
N LEU A 7 11.04 -39.00 -0.51
CA LEU A 7 9.88 -38.13 -0.77
C LEU A 7 9.60 -38.01 -2.28
N ARG A 8 10.67 -38.03 -3.09
CA ARG A 8 10.64 -37.96 -4.56
C ARG A 8 9.99 -39.19 -5.21
N GLU A 9 10.29 -40.39 -4.72
CA GLU A 9 9.68 -41.65 -5.19
C GLU A 9 8.21 -41.77 -4.78
N ARG A 10 7.85 -41.30 -3.57
CA ARG A 10 6.46 -41.27 -3.12
C ARG A 10 5.60 -40.31 -3.95
N LEU A 11 6.15 -39.15 -4.34
CA LEU A 11 5.46 -38.19 -5.20
C LEU A 11 5.26 -38.74 -6.63
N ALA A 12 6.24 -39.49 -7.16
CA ALA A 12 6.13 -40.11 -8.48
C ALA A 12 5.06 -41.22 -8.55
N ALA A 13 4.79 -41.90 -7.43
CA ALA A 13 3.77 -42.94 -7.32
C ALA A 13 2.33 -42.42 -7.21
N LEU A 14 2.14 -41.10 -7.07
CA LEU A 14 0.80 -40.49 -6.97
C LEU A 14 0.10 -40.40 -8.33
N PRO A 15 -1.24 -40.52 -8.36
CA PRO A 15 -2.04 -40.24 -9.56
C PRO A 15 -1.68 -38.88 -10.16
N SER A 16 -1.65 -38.79 -11.49
CA SER A 16 -1.27 -37.57 -12.22
C SER A 16 -2.07 -36.34 -11.80
N THR A 17 -3.35 -36.52 -11.45
CA THR A 17 -4.23 -35.47 -10.92
C THR A 17 -3.76 -34.90 -9.58
N VAL A 18 -3.23 -35.76 -8.69
CA VAL A 18 -2.69 -35.35 -7.38
C VAL A 18 -1.35 -34.65 -7.55
N ARG A 19 -0.49 -35.13 -8.46
CA ARG A 19 0.77 -34.44 -8.81
C ARG A 19 0.51 -33.05 -9.38
N ARG A 20 -0.39 -32.92 -10.35
CA ARG A 20 -0.76 -31.63 -10.95
C ARG A 20 -1.27 -30.67 -9.89
N ARG A 21 -2.11 -31.14 -8.96
CA ARG A 21 -2.61 -30.33 -7.84
C ARG A 21 -1.49 -29.87 -6.89
N ALA A 22 -0.53 -30.74 -6.60
CA ALA A 22 0.63 -30.40 -5.77
C ALA A 22 1.55 -29.39 -6.48
N GLU A 23 1.76 -29.53 -7.79
CA GLU A 23 2.52 -28.59 -8.61
C GLU A 23 1.84 -27.22 -8.65
N THR A 24 0.52 -27.16 -8.91
CA THR A 24 -0.26 -25.91 -8.85
C THR A 24 -0.21 -25.27 -7.46
N SER A 25 -0.32 -26.07 -6.39
CA SER A 25 -0.22 -25.57 -5.02
C SER A 25 1.17 -25.02 -4.70
N THR A 26 2.23 -25.66 -5.21
CA THR A 26 3.62 -25.24 -5.00
C THR A 26 3.91 -23.95 -5.78
N HIS A 27 3.46 -23.88 -7.04
CA HIS A 27 3.57 -22.68 -7.87
C HIS A 27 2.85 -21.49 -7.22
N ARG A 28 1.59 -21.68 -6.79
CA ARG A 28 0.82 -20.67 -6.05
C ARG A 28 1.55 -20.17 -4.80
N ALA A 29 2.10 -21.09 -3.99
CA ALA A 29 2.85 -20.72 -2.80
C ALA A 29 4.10 -19.91 -3.13
N SER A 30 4.80 -20.23 -4.23
CA SER A 30 5.96 -19.47 -4.71
C SER A 30 5.58 -18.06 -5.13
N VAL A 31 4.52 -17.91 -5.95
CA VAL A 31 4.04 -16.59 -6.41
C VAL A 31 3.65 -15.69 -5.24
N ILE A 32 2.99 -16.24 -4.21
CA ILE A 32 2.64 -15.50 -3.00
C ILE A 32 3.89 -15.16 -2.18
N ALA A 33 4.85 -16.06 -2.06
CA ALA A 33 6.11 -15.80 -1.35
C ALA A 33 6.91 -14.67 -2.02
N ASP A 34 6.95 -14.66 -3.34
CA ASP A 34 7.57 -13.63 -4.16
C ASP A 34 6.90 -12.26 -3.95
N ALA A 35 5.58 -12.19 -4.05
CA ALA A 35 4.83 -10.96 -3.81
C ALA A 35 5.02 -10.43 -2.37
N ARG A 36 5.04 -11.34 -1.38
CA ARG A 36 5.29 -10.99 0.03
C ARG A 36 6.72 -10.56 0.31
N ALA A 37 7.67 -10.94 -0.55
CA ALA A 37 9.04 -10.47 -0.43
C ALA A 37 9.12 -8.95 -0.65
N VAL A 38 8.29 -8.40 -1.55
CA VAL A 38 8.19 -6.96 -1.85
C VAL A 38 7.20 -6.26 -0.92
N ALA A 39 6.02 -6.85 -0.70
CA ALA A 39 4.93 -6.29 0.11
C ALA A 39 4.56 -7.25 1.27
N PRO A 40 5.27 -7.15 2.42
CA PRO A 40 5.12 -8.10 3.54
C PRO A 40 3.72 -8.16 4.16
N GLU A 41 2.90 -7.12 3.97
CA GLU A 41 1.52 -7.03 4.42
C GLU A 41 0.55 -7.94 3.64
N ILE A 42 0.98 -8.50 2.51
CA ILE A 42 0.16 -9.45 1.75
C ILE A 42 -0.08 -10.74 2.57
N PRO A 43 -1.34 -11.21 2.70
CA PRO A 43 -1.65 -12.45 3.41
C PRO A 43 -0.96 -13.68 2.81
N ARG A 44 -0.69 -14.70 3.64
CA ARG A 44 -0.06 -15.95 3.18
C ARG A 44 -0.97 -16.79 2.27
N ASP A 45 -2.27 -16.56 2.35
CA ASP A 45 -3.35 -17.20 1.59
C ASP A 45 -3.94 -16.27 0.52
N ALA A 46 -3.20 -15.23 0.14
CA ALA A 46 -3.61 -14.24 -0.85
C ALA A 46 -4.08 -14.86 -2.19
N ASP A 47 -5.00 -14.16 -2.83
CA ASP A 47 -5.43 -14.38 -4.22
C ASP A 47 -4.95 -13.23 -5.13
N ALA A 48 -5.21 -13.35 -6.44
CA ALA A 48 -4.81 -12.33 -7.42
C ALA A 48 -5.30 -10.93 -7.01
N GLY A 49 -6.56 -10.83 -6.57
CA GLY A 49 -7.14 -9.56 -6.13
C GLY A 49 -6.46 -8.95 -4.90
N HIS A 50 -5.82 -9.74 -4.02
CA HIS A 50 -5.00 -9.21 -2.93
C HIS A 50 -3.74 -8.52 -3.43
N LEU A 51 -3.07 -9.11 -4.44
CA LEU A 51 -1.86 -8.58 -5.05
C LEU A 51 -2.18 -7.32 -5.87
N GLU A 52 -3.25 -7.34 -6.67
CA GLU A 52 -3.72 -6.14 -7.38
C GLU A 52 -4.01 -4.99 -6.41
N ARG A 53 -4.76 -5.26 -5.32
CA ARG A 53 -5.01 -4.25 -4.29
C ARG A 53 -3.72 -3.76 -3.62
N ALA A 54 -2.70 -4.59 -3.49
CA ALA A 54 -1.40 -4.17 -2.95
C ALA A 54 -0.68 -3.24 -3.92
N ALA A 55 -0.66 -3.56 -5.23
CA ALA A 55 -0.12 -2.70 -6.27
C ALA A 55 -0.81 -1.32 -6.29
N ARG A 56 -2.14 -1.28 -6.26
CA ARG A 56 -2.91 -0.02 -6.21
C ARG A 56 -2.63 0.79 -4.94
N ARG A 57 -2.53 0.13 -3.78
CA ARG A 57 -2.17 0.78 -2.50
C ARG A 57 -0.76 1.38 -2.55
N LEU A 58 0.20 0.67 -3.15
CA LEU A 58 1.58 1.10 -3.27
C LEU A 58 1.67 2.41 -4.06
N LEU A 59 1.10 2.46 -5.26
CA LEU A 59 1.09 3.65 -6.11
C LEU A 59 0.30 4.81 -5.52
N ARG A 60 -0.86 4.52 -4.92
CA ARG A 60 -1.62 5.57 -4.22
C ARG A 60 -0.80 6.20 -3.11
N ARG A 61 -0.07 5.39 -2.33
CA ARG A 61 0.78 5.89 -1.26
C ARG A 61 1.95 6.70 -1.82
N ALA A 62 2.64 6.19 -2.84
CA ALA A 62 3.73 6.92 -3.49
C ALA A 62 3.28 8.27 -4.03
N ALA A 63 2.10 8.36 -4.65
CA ALA A 63 1.52 9.64 -5.10
C ALA A 63 1.21 10.60 -3.93
N GLN A 64 0.72 10.10 -2.80
CA GLN A 64 0.49 10.92 -1.60
C GLN A 64 1.80 11.38 -0.95
N ASP A 65 2.82 10.52 -0.98
CA ASP A 65 4.17 10.83 -0.53
C ASP A 65 4.78 11.93 -1.42
N GLU A 66 4.61 11.82 -2.74
CA GLU A 66 5.03 12.83 -3.72
C GLU A 66 4.31 14.16 -3.54
N PHE A 67 3.00 14.12 -3.22
CA PHE A 67 2.26 15.33 -2.91
C PHE A 67 2.79 16.02 -1.65
N ALA A 68 3.16 15.26 -0.62
CA ALA A 68 3.81 15.82 0.56
C ALA A 68 5.23 16.34 0.24
N ARG A 69 5.96 15.67 -0.66
CA ARG A 69 7.32 16.04 -1.07
C ARG A 69 7.33 17.35 -1.84
N GLU A 70 6.60 17.42 -2.94
CA GLU A 70 6.64 18.54 -3.88
C GLU A 70 5.31 19.31 -3.97
N GLY A 71 4.20 18.59 -3.92
CA GLY A 71 2.86 19.17 -4.11
C GLY A 71 2.52 20.26 -3.10
N VAL A 72 2.91 20.10 -1.83
CA VAL A 72 2.69 21.09 -0.76
C VAL A 72 3.33 22.45 -1.08
N ALA A 73 4.49 22.45 -1.74
CA ALA A 73 5.21 23.68 -2.11
C ALA A 73 4.80 24.22 -3.48
N ARG A 74 4.43 23.35 -4.43
CA ARG A 74 4.11 23.72 -5.83
C ARG A 74 2.66 24.16 -6.04
N VAL A 75 1.73 23.71 -5.19
CA VAL A 75 0.30 23.99 -5.32
C VAL A 75 -0.08 25.16 -4.40
N PRO A 76 -0.87 26.15 -4.87
CA PRO A 76 -1.37 27.23 -4.04
C PRO A 76 -2.46 26.70 -3.09
N LEU A 77 -2.04 26.24 -1.92
CA LEU A 77 -2.93 25.61 -0.94
C LEU A 77 -3.48 26.65 0.06
N PRO A 78 -4.78 26.66 0.36
CA PRO A 78 -5.38 27.56 1.36
C PRO A 78 -4.79 27.39 2.77
N PRO A 79 -4.78 28.40 3.65
CA PRO A 79 -4.17 28.34 4.99
C PRO A 79 -4.52 27.10 5.85
N GLU A 80 -3.71 26.76 6.84
CA GLU A 80 -3.87 25.51 7.62
C GLU A 80 -5.18 25.42 8.42
N ASP A 81 -5.72 26.55 8.87
CA ASP A 81 -6.98 26.66 9.59
C ASP A 81 -8.21 26.66 8.67
N THR A 82 -8.01 26.51 7.35
CA THR A 82 -9.08 26.51 6.35
C THR A 82 -10.05 25.34 6.57
N GLY A 83 -11.32 25.67 6.82
CA GLY A 83 -12.39 24.70 6.95
C GLY A 83 -12.80 24.07 5.61
N ARG A 84 -13.58 22.98 5.67
CA ARG A 84 -14.07 22.28 4.46
C ARG A 84 -14.84 23.19 3.50
N ALA A 85 -15.65 24.12 4.01
CA ALA A 85 -16.47 24.99 3.18
C ALA A 85 -15.59 25.97 2.38
N ASP A 86 -14.51 26.45 2.99
CA ASP A 86 -13.54 27.34 2.39
C ASP A 86 -12.66 26.61 1.36
N LEU A 87 -12.21 25.38 1.64
CA LEU A 87 -11.50 24.55 0.66
C LEU A 87 -12.32 24.30 -0.61
N ARG A 88 -13.63 24.08 -0.47
CA ARG A 88 -14.54 23.93 -1.62
C ARG A 88 -14.68 25.21 -2.43
N ARG A 89 -14.60 26.38 -1.78
CA ARG A 89 -14.64 27.68 -2.46
C ARG A 89 -13.32 28.02 -3.14
N ALA A 90 -12.20 27.55 -2.59
CA ALA A 90 -10.87 27.72 -3.18
C ALA A 90 -10.66 26.86 -4.43
N ASP A 91 -11.45 25.80 -4.63
CA ASP A 91 -11.41 24.90 -5.78
C ASP A 91 -10.00 24.51 -6.26
N VAL A 92 -9.13 24.13 -5.32
CA VAL A 92 -7.76 23.67 -5.61
C VAL A 92 -7.69 22.64 -6.75
N PRO A 93 -8.62 21.67 -6.87
CA PRO A 93 -8.62 20.73 -8.00
C PRO A 93 -8.82 21.33 -9.38
N GLY A 94 -9.34 22.56 -9.50
CA GLY A 94 -9.46 23.31 -10.75
C GLY A 94 -8.25 24.19 -11.06
N GLU A 95 -7.29 24.30 -10.14
CA GLU A 95 -6.08 25.12 -10.31
C GLU A 95 -5.10 24.47 -11.28
N ALA A 96 -4.54 25.27 -12.19
CA ALA A 96 -3.63 24.78 -13.23
C ALA A 96 -2.35 24.13 -12.66
N SER A 97 -1.85 24.64 -11.54
CA SER A 97 -0.68 24.09 -10.84
C SER A 97 -0.95 22.73 -10.20
N PHE A 98 -2.15 22.53 -9.66
CA PHE A 98 -2.57 21.21 -9.17
C PHE A 98 -2.72 20.22 -10.32
N HIS A 99 -3.35 20.63 -11.43
CA HIS A 99 -3.45 19.80 -12.63
C HIS A 99 -2.08 19.40 -13.16
N ALA A 100 -1.14 20.35 -13.30
CA ALA A 100 0.22 20.08 -13.75
C ALA A 100 0.92 19.07 -12.82
N PHE A 101 0.82 19.25 -11.50
CA PHE A 101 1.37 18.31 -10.54
C PHE A 101 0.76 16.89 -10.70
N VAL A 102 -0.56 16.79 -10.85
CA VAL A 102 -1.22 15.49 -11.04
C VAL A 102 -0.76 14.82 -12.33
N GLU A 103 -0.65 15.56 -13.43
CA GLU A 103 -0.18 15.01 -14.70
C GLU A 103 1.30 14.59 -14.62
N ASP A 104 2.17 15.32 -13.91
CA ASP A 104 3.55 14.92 -13.65
C ASP A 104 3.58 13.56 -12.90
N VAL A 105 2.83 13.44 -11.80
CA VAL A 105 2.75 12.18 -11.04
C VAL A 105 2.20 11.03 -11.89
N LEU A 106 1.14 11.27 -12.67
CA LEU A 106 0.54 10.25 -13.53
C LEU A 106 1.46 9.86 -14.70
N SER A 107 2.32 10.77 -15.18
CA SER A 107 3.32 10.47 -16.21
C SER A 107 4.42 9.53 -15.72
N ALA A 108 4.72 9.57 -14.42
CA ALA A 108 5.62 8.63 -13.76
C ALA A 108 4.97 7.26 -13.48
N VAL A 109 3.63 7.16 -13.55
CA VAL A 109 2.91 5.88 -13.45
C VAL A 109 2.98 5.14 -14.79
N ASP A 110 4.03 4.34 -14.93
CA ASP A 110 4.19 3.37 -16.00
C ASP A 110 3.89 1.95 -15.49
N ILE A 111 2.95 1.27 -16.14
CA ILE A 111 2.57 -0.11 -15.81
C ILE A 111 2.76 -0.95 -17.06
N ALA A 112 3.87 -1.67 -17.08
CA ALA A 112 4.28 -2.56 -18.16
C ALA A 112 4.66 -3.94 -17.62
N PRO A 113 4.81 -4.97 -18.49
CA PRO A 113 5.35 -6.25 -18.08
C PRO A 113 6.69 -6.07 -17.34
N SER A 114 6.75 -6.53 -16.10
CA SER A 114 7.93 -6.34 -15.26
C SER A 114 9.04 -7.30 -15.66
N PRO A 115 10.26 -6.82 -15.95
CA PRO A 115 11.42 -7.68 -16.17
C PRO A 115 12.05 -8.17 -14.85
N LEU A 116 11.59 -7.65 -13.69
CA LEU A 116 12.23 -7.87 -12.41
C LEU A 116 12.06 -9.32 -11.93
N GLU A 117 13.16 -9.91 -11.49
CA GLU A 117 13.10 -11.12 -10.68
C GLU A 117 12.82 -10.78 -9.21
N ARG A 118 12.60 -11.80 -8.37
CA ARG A 118 12.28 -11.61 -6.96
C ARG A 118 13.36 -10.82 -6.21
N ASP A 119 14.62 -11.19 -6.40
CA ASP A 119 15.72 -10.58 -5.66
C ASP A 119 15.96 -9.15 -6.13
N ASP A 120 15.82 -8.88 -7.44
CA ASP A 120 15.87 -7.52 -8.01
C ASP A 120 14.74 -6.63 -7.47
N ALA A 121 13.52 -7.14 -7.35
CA ALA A 121 12.40 -6.38 -6.82
C ALA A 121 12.57 -6.05 -5.32
N VAL A 122 13.20 -6.95 -4.55
CA VAL A 122 13.55 -6.69 -3.15
C VAL A 122 14.68 -5.66 -3.06
N GLU A 123 15.73 -5.83 -3.87
CA GLU A 123 16.85 -4.88 -3.93
C GLU A 123 16.37 -3.49 -4.34
N LEU A 124 15.50 -3.39 -5.35
CA LEU A 124 14.90 -2.14 -5.78
C LEU A 124 14.12 -1.48 -4.65
N ARG A 125 13.32 -2.23 -3.89
CA ARG A 125 12.59 -1.67 -2.74
C ARG A 125 13.53 -1.16 -1.64
N ASP A 126 14.59 -1.90 -1.35
CA ASP A 126 15.48 -1.64 -0.22
C ASP A 126 16.64 -0.69 -0.58
N ALA A 127 16.83 -0.38 -1.87
CA ALA A 127 17.88 0.51 -2.33
C ALA A 127 17.72 1.93 -1.76
N ARG A 128 18.83 2.50 -1.29
CA ARG A 128 18.88 3.86 -0.72
C ARG A 128 18.49 4.96 -1.70
N GLY A 129 18.58 4.71 -3.00
CA GLY A 129 18.15 5.64 -4.04
C GLY A 129 16.67 5.52 -4.41
N SER A 130 15.99 4.47 -3.94
CA SER A 130 14.63 4.12 -4.34
C SER A 130 13.56 4.73 -3.45
N SER A 131 13.92 5.03 -2.20
CA SER A 131 13.08 5.75 -1.25
C SER A 131 13.88 6.83 -0.54
N ASP A 132 13.18 7.89 -0.19
CA ASP A 132 13.70 8.95 0.67
C ASP A 132 12.88 9.04 1.98
N ALA A 133 13.06 10.14 2.70
CA ALA A 133 12.31 10.41 3.92
C ALA A 133 10.78 10.47 3.72
N TYR A 134 10.32 10.81 2.51
CA TYR A 134 8.91 10.77 2.16
C TYR A 134 8.46 9.36 1.82
N GLY A 135 9.25 8.57 1.11
CA GLY A 135 8.89 7.20 0.74
C GLY A 135 9.42 6.86 -0.65
N LEU A 136 8.80 5.85 -1.28
CA LEU A 136 9.15 5.47 -2.65
C LEU A 136 8.72 6.57 -3.63
N SER A 137 9.53 6.80 -4.66
CA SER A 137 9.09 7.64 -5.79
C SER A 137 7.97 6.94 -6.57
N PRO A 138 7.13 7.68 -7.31
CA PRO A 138 6.10 7.10 -8.17
C PRO A 138 6.66 6.10 -9.18
N GLU A 139 7.83 6.34 -9.76
CA GLU A 139 8.48 5.45 -10.74
C GLU A 139 8.86 4.10 -10.12
N VAL A 140 9.54 4.13 -8.97
CA VAL A 140 9.92 2.91 -8.25
C VAL A 140 8.67 2.14 -7.80
N ALA A 141 7.67 2.86 -7.30
CA ALA A 141 6.39 2.26 -6.93
C ALA A 141 5.68 1.63 -8.15
N SER A 142 5.85 2.21 -9.34
CA SER A 142 5.34 1.70 -10.61
C SER A 142 6.01 0.37 -10.99
N ASP A 143 7.34 0.30 -10.94
CA ASP A 143 8.09 -0.94 -11.23
C ASP A 143 7.68 -2.08 -10.28
N LEU A 144 7.57 -1.78 -8.99
CA LEU A 144 7.13 -2.75 -7.97
C LEU A 144 5.65 -3.11 -8.11
N ALA A 145 4.79 -2.17 -8.50
CA ALA A 145 3.39 -2.45 -8.80
C ALA A 145 3.24 -3.36 -10.03
N SER A 146 3.98 -3.08 -11.11
CA SER A 146 4.08 -3.93 -12.29
C SER A 146 4.51 -5.36 -11.92
N TYR A 147 5.53 -5.49 -11.07
CA TYR A 147 5.95 -6.79 -10.55
C TYR A 147 4.80 -7.52 -9.82
N LEU A 148 4.11 -6.84 -8.91
CA LEU A 148 2.97 -7.40 -8.17
C LEU A 148 1.80 -7.78 -9.09
N LEU A 149 1.53 -7.01 -10.14
CA LEU A 149 0.48 -7.28 -11.12
C LEU A 149 0.82 -8.49 -12.00
N CYS A 150 2.07 -8.65 -12.44
CA CYS A 150 2.51 -9.87 -13.13
C CYS A 150 2.33 -11.11 -12.24
N ARG A 151 2.59 -11.00 -10.94
CA ARG A 151 2.33 -12.08 -9.96
C ARG A 151 0.84 -12.31 -9.74
N ALA A 152 0.02 -11.26 -9.73
CA ALA A 152 -1.43 -11.38 -9.65
C ALA A 152 -2.01 -12.12 -10.86
N TYR A 153 -1.57 -11.77 -12.07
CA TYR A 153 -1.96 -12.41 -13.31
C TYR A 153 -1.59 -13.91 -13.32
N ALA A 154 -0.35 -14.24 -12.94
CA ALA A 154 0.09 -15.64 -12.81
C ALA A 154 -0.73 -16.43 -11.76
N LEU A 155 -1.23 -15.77 -10.72
CA LEU A 155 -2.03 -16.36 -9.65
C LEU A 155 -3.51 -16.57 -10.04
N GLY A 156 -4.00 -15.82 -11.02
CA GLY A 156 -5.36 -15.86 -11.55
C GLY A 156 -5.54 -16.78 -12.75
N ASP A 157 -4.58 -17.68 -13.02
CA ASP A 157 -4.52 -18.59 -14.17
C ASP A 157 -4.49 -17.90 -15.56
N GLY A 158 -4.32 -16.57 -15.61
CA GLY A 158 -4.00 -15.83 -16.84
C GLY A 158 -5.10 -15.82 -17.90
N ASP A 159 -6.36 -15.57 -17.52
CA ASP A 159 -7.44 -15.39 -18.49
C ASP A 159 -7.18 -14.13 -19.36
N GLY A 160 -6.75 -14.33 -20.62
CA GLY A 160 -6.47 -13.26 -21.58
C GLY A 160 -4.98 -12.96 -21.77
N GLU A 161 -4.63 -11.88 -22.46
CA GLU A 161 -3.24 -11.46 -22.66
C GLU A 161 -2.75 -10.63 -21.45
N LEU A 162 -1.48 -10.81 -21.04
CA LEU A 162 -0.91 -10.09 -19.89
C LEU A 162 -0.96 -8.58 -20.12
N GLU A 163 -0.64 -8.13 -21.33
CA GLU A 163 -0.61 -6.74 -21.74
C GLU A 163 -2.00 -6.10 -21.62
N GLU A 164 -3.07 -6.81 -21.99
CA GLU A 164 -4.45 -6.34 -21.81
C GLU A 164 -4.82 -6.19 -20.33
N HIS A 165 -4.44 -7.17 -19.51
CA HIS A 165 -4.65 -7.10 -18.06
C HIS A 165 -3.92 -5.90 -17.44
N LEU A 166 -2.65 -5.70 -17.80
CA LEU A 166 -1.84 -4.60 -17.30
C LEU A 166 -2.37 -3.24 -17.77
N ALA A 167 -2.80 -3.12 -19.02
CA ALA A 167 -3.44 -1.91 -19.54
C ALA A 167 -4.74 -1.58 -18.78
N ALA A 168 -5.57 -2.58 -18.47
CA ALA A 168 -6.77 -2.38 -17.66
C ALA A 168 -6.42 -1.92 -16.23
N GLN A 169 -5.39 -2.50 -15.62
CA GLN A 169 -4.94 -2.11 -14.28
C GLN A 169 -4.31 -0.70 -14.27
N ALA A 170 -3.57 -0.33 -15.32
CA ALA A 170 -3.02 1.02 -15.49
C ALA A 170 -4.10 2.10 -15.43
N GLU A 171 -5.19 1.92 -16.18
CA GLU A 171 -6.30 2.88 -16.19
C GLU A 171 -6.98 2.98 -14.82
N LEU A 172 -7.24 1.84 -14.17
CA LEU A 172 -7.81 1.81 -12.82
C LEU A 172 -6.89 2.50 -11.80
N ILE A 173 -5.59 2.24 -11.86
CA ILE A 173 -4.58 2.83 -10.98
C ILE A 173 -4.54 4.35 -11.17
N ARG A 174 -4.50 4.82 -12.42
CA ARG A 174 -4.45 6.25 -12.74
C ARG A 174 -5.69 6.97 -12.23
N GLU A 175 -6.87 6.37 -12.35
CA GLU A 175 -8.11 6.90 -11.79
C GLU A 175 -8.09 6.93 -10.25
N GLU A 176 -7.64 5.86 -9.60
CA GLU A 176 -7.53 5.79 -8.13
C GLU A 176 -6.53 6.83 -7.59
N VAL A 177 -5.37 6.99 -8.25
CA VAL A 177 -4.35 8.00 -7.89
C VAL A 177 -4.92 9.41 -8.05
N ARG A 178 -5.53 9.72 -9.20
CA ARG A 178 -6.18 11.02 -9.45
C ARG A 178 -7.22 11.32 -8.38
N THR A 179 -8.08 10.36 -8.06
CA THR A 179 -9.12 10.50 -7.04
C THR A 179 -8.52 10.73 -5.65
N ALA A 180 -7.45 10.01 -5.30
CA ALA A 180 -6.76 10.17 -4.03
C ALA A 180 -6.13 11.56 -3.89
N LEU A 181 -5.45 12.07 -4.91
CA LEU A 181 -4.84 13.40 -4.90
C LEU A 181 -5.91 14.51 -4.82
N VAL A 182 -7.01 14.39 -5.58
CA VAL A 182 -8.14 15.34 -5.49
C VAL A 182 -8.75 15.34 -4.08
N ARG A 183 -8.89 14.15 -3.48
CA ARG A 183 -9.39 14.01 -2.11
C ARG A 183 -8.44 14.65 -1.10
N GLN A 184 -7.13 14.48 -1.29
CA GLN A 184 -6.06 15.02 -0.44
C GLN A 184 -6.20 16.54 -0.27
N VAL A 185 -6.52 17.27 -1.34
CA VAL A 185 -6.68 18.74 -1.32
C VAL A 185 -8.09 19.22 -0.99
N ARG A 186 -9.10 18.33 -1.00
CA ARG A 186 -10.50 18.65 -0.64
C ARG A 186 -10.84 18.36 0.81
N VAL A 187 -10.10 17.47 1.46
CA VAL A 187 -10.33 17.05 2.84
C VAL A 187 -9.34 17.76 3.77
N PRO A 188 -9.79 18.66 4.67
CA PRO A 188 -8.86 19.44 5.51
C PRO A 188 -7.89 18.59 6.32
N LEU A 189 -8.36 17.47 6.88
CA LEU A 189 -7.52 16.58 7.67
C LEU A 189 -6.43 15.92 6.83
N GLU A 190 -6.74 15.52 5.59
CA GLU A 190 -5.74 14.90 4.71
C GLU A 190 -4.72 15.95 4.26
N LEU A 191 -5.19 17.14 3.87
CA LEU A 191 -4.32 18.27 3.56
C LEU A 191 -3.40 18.63 4.73
N LYS A 192 -3.93 18.66 5.95
CA LYS A 192 -3.15 18.89 7.16
C LYS A 192 -2.09 17.81 7.36
N VAL A 193 -2.45 16.52 7.23
CA VAL A 193 -1.49 15.41 7.35
C VAL A 193 -0.35 15.55 6.35
N ALA A 194 -0.63 15.93 5.10
CA ALA A 194 0.40 16.16 4.09
C ALA A 194 1.34 17.33 4.47
N ARG A 195 0.78 18.44 4.95
CA ARG A 195 1.55 19.60 5.42
C ARG A 195 2.39 19.31 6.64
N ASP A 196 1.80 18.69 7.66
CA ASP A 196 2.50 18.29 8.87
C ASP A 196 3.68 17.37 8.51
N ARG A 197 3.48 16.45 7.55
CA ARG A 197 4.56 15.60 7.06
C ARG A 197 5.64 16.39 6.34
N HIS A 198 5.28 17.28 5.41
CA HIS A 198 6.23 18.14 4.71
C HIS A 198 7.07 18.99 5.70
N ALA A 199 6.40 19.60 6.68
CA ALA A 199 7.06 20.40 7.72
C ALA A 199 8.04 19.57 8.56
N ARG A 200 7.63 18.39 9.04
CA ARG A 200 8.54 17.46 9.77
C ARG A 200 9.79 17.14 8.97
N MET A 201 9.64 16.78 7.69
CA MET A 201 10.77 16.47 6.82
C MET A 201 11.67 17.69 6.58
N GLY A 202 11.08 18.89 6.41
CA GLY A 202 11.82 20.16 6.33
C GLY A 202 12.60 20.51 7.60
N HIS A 203 12.16 20.01 8.77
CA HIS A 203 12.85 20.15 10.05
C HIS A 203 13.85 19.03 10.35
N GLY A 204 14.03 18.07 9.43
CA GLY A 204 14.88 16.89 9.66
C GLY A 204 14.32 15.91 10.68
N GLU A 205 13.03 16.02 11.01
CA GLU A 205 12.31 15.05 11.83
C GLU A 205 11.85 13.90 10.92
N PHE A 206 12.67 12.85 10.89
CA PHE A 206 12.36 11.64 10.14
C PHE A 206 11.39 10.78 10.94
N ASP A 207 10.34 10.31 10.28
CA ASP A 207 9.49 9.28 10.86
C ASP A 207 10.26 7.94 10.84
N GLU A 208 10.91 7.61 11.96
CA GLU A 208 11.46 6.26 12.20
C GLU A 208 10.36 5.18 12.17
N GLY A 209 9.08 5.54 12.03
CA GLY A 209 7.95 4.62 11.89
C GLY A 209 7.78 3.95 10.53
N PHE A 210 8.58 4.28 9.51
CA PHE A 210 8.58 3.56 8.22
C PHE A 210 9.98 3.28 7.63
N ALA A 211 11.03 3.44 8.45
CA ALA A 211 12.25 2.67 8.32
C ALA A 211 12.16 1.53 9.33
N SER A 212 12.69 0.34 9.03
CA SER A 212 12.92 -0.66 10.08
C SER A 212 13.67 0.03 11.22
N PRO A 213 13.18 0.01 12.47
CA PRO A 213 13.81 0.75 13.55
C PRO A 213 15.20 0.16 13.72
N THR A 214 16.22 0.90 13.28
CA THR A 214 17.55 0.74 13.85
C THR A 214 17.42 1.21 15.29
N GLY A 215 17.60 0.28 16.23
CA GLY A 215 17.26 0.43 17.65
C GLY A 215 15.98 -0.27 18.12
N GLY A 216 15.30 -1.05 17.27
CA GLY A 216 14.15 -1.87 17.70
C GLY A 216 14.56 -3.15 18.43
N PRO A 217 13.65 -3.82 19.17
CA PRO A 217 13.87 -5.16 19.76
C PRO A 217 14.41 -6.23 18.80
N GLY A 218 14.18 -6.06 17.51
CA GLY A 218 14.66 -6.95 16.44
C GLY A 218 16.07 -6.62 15.93
N ASP A 219 16.69 -5.56 16.44
CA ASP A 219 18.06 -5.15 16.11
C ASP A 219 19.08 -6.14 16.70
N GLU A 220 20.14 -6.41 15.94
CA GLU A 220 21.28 -7.24 16.34
C GLU A 220 21.98 -6.69 17.60
N HIS A 221 21.87 -5.37 17.83
CA HIS A 221 22.45 -4.68 18.98
C HIS A 221 21.45 -4.37 20.11
N ALA A 222 20.18 -4.76 20.01
CA ALA A 222 19.20 -4.49 21.06
C ALA A 222 19.56 -5.20 22.38
N THR A 223 19.34 -4.51 23.49
CA THR A 223 19.55 -5.09 24.82
C THR A 223 18.42 -6.08 25.16
N ALA A 224 18.67 -7.03 26.06
CA ALA A 224 17.66 -7.98 26.49
C ALA A 224 16.42 -7.31 27.14
N GLU A 225 16.63 -6.13 27.73
CA GLU A 225 15.60 -5.35 28.42
C GLU A 225 14.63 -4.67 27.44
N GLU A 226 15.13 -4.10 26.35
CA GLU A 226 14.33 -3.52 25.26
C GLU A 226 13.47 -4.58 24.56
N ARG A 227 14.02 -5.78 24.36
CA ARG A 227 13.27 -6.92 23.82
C ARG A 227 12.14 -7.38 24.73
N ALA A 228 12.41 -7.45 26.03
CA ALA A 228 11.42 -7.83 27.02
C ALA A 228 10.30 -6.79 27.13
N ASP A 229 10.63 -5.49 27.05
CA ASP A 229 9.67 -4.41 27.21
C ASP A 229 8.70 -4.29 26.05
N PHE A 230 9.18 -4.40 24.81
CA PHE A 230 8.31 -4.46 23.64
C PHE A 230 7.38 -5.66 23.67
N GLY A 231 7.89 -6.84 24.05
CA GLY A 231 7.06 -8.03 24.22
C GLY A 231 5.95 -7.83 25.27
N ARG A 232 6.22 -7.08 26.35
CA ARG A 232 5.21 -6.72 27.34
C ARG A 232 4.16 -5.77 26.77
N ARG A 233 4.57 -4.71 26.06
CA ARG A 233 3.67 -3.72 25.45
C ARG A 233 2.78 -4.34 24.35
N ALA A 234 3.34 -5.22 23.52
CA ALA A 234 2.60 -5.93 22.48
C ALA A 234 1.55 -6.87 23.09
N ARG A 235 1.91 -7.61 24.16
CA ARG A 235 0.96 -8.46 24.89
C ARG A 235 -0.11 -7.64 25.59
N SER A 236 0.20 -6.48 26.18
CA SER A 236 -0.80 -5.63 26.82
C SER A 236 -1.74 -4.97 25.81
N ALA A 237 -1.23 -4.54 24.65
CA ALA A 237 -2.06 -4.00 23.56
C ALA A 237 -2.98 -5.08 22.98
N PHE A 238 -2.48 -6.30 22.80
CA PHE A 238 -3.28 -7.45 22.35
C PHE A 238 -4.34 -7.86 23.38
N ALA A 239 -3.98 -7.92 24.67
CA ALA A 239 -4.93 -8.20 25.76
C ALA A 239 -6.01 -7.11 25.86
N PHE A 240 -5.62 -5.84 25.68
CA PHE A 240 -6.56 -4.72 25.65
C PHE A 240 -7.51 -4.83 24.45
N ALA A 241 -7.01 -5.13 23.25
CA ALA A 241 -7.84 -5.34 22.05
C ALA A 241 -8.83 -6.51 22.19
N GLN A 242 -8.49 -7.54 22.97
CA GLN A 242 -9.40 -8.65 23.28
C GLN A 242 -10.39 -8.35 24.42
N SER A 243 -10.05 -7.40 25.30
CA SER A 243 -10.92 -6.98 26.38
C SER A 243 -12.23 -6.37 25.85
N GLU A 244 -13.29 -6.46 26.64
CA GLU A 244 -14.59 -5.86 26.29
C GLU A 244 -14.49 -4.34 26.11
N ALA A 245 -13.67 -3.67 26.93
CA ALA A 245 -13.37 -2.25 26.81
C ALA A 245 -12.65 -1.90 25.51
N GLY A 246 -11.66 -2.70 25.10
CA GLY A 246 -10.96 -2.50 23.82
C GLY A 246 -11.87 -2.79 22.63
N ARG A 247 -12.66 -3.87 22.67
CA ARG A 247 -13.65 -4.17 21.62
C ARG A 247 -14.71 -3.06 21.50
N ALA A 248 -15.15 -2.47 22.60
CA ALA A 248 -16.05 -1.32 22.59
C ALA A 248 -15.38 -0.05 22.02
N ALA A 249 -14.12 0.22 22.38
CA ALA A 249 -13.35 1.35 21.86
C ALA A 249 -13.11 1.24 20.34
N PHE A 250 -12.70 0.06 19.86
CA PHE A 250 -12.55 -0.20 18.42
C PHE A 250 -13.89 -0.20 17.69
N GLY A 251 -14.96 -0.68 18.32
CA GLY A 251 -16.33 -0.59 17.81
C GLY A 251 -16.79 0.85 17.61
N ALA A 252 -16.54 1.72 18.60
CA ALA A 252 -16.88 3.14 18.53
C ALA A 252 -16.10 3.87 17.42
N LEU A 253 -14.81 3.54 17.25
CA LEU A 253 -13.98 4.06 16.15
C LEU A 253 -14.50 3.61 14.78
N ARG A 254 -14.90 2.36 14.64
CA ARG A 254 -15.48 1.81 13.41
C ARG A 254 -16.83 2.47 13.08
N THR A 255 -17.73 2.59 14.05
CA THR A 255 -19.04 3.24 13.86
C THR A 255 -18.90 4.74 13.60
N GLY A 256 -17.90 5.40 14.19
CA GLY A 256 -17.53 6.78 13.89
C GLY A 256 -17.05 6.94 12.44
N ALA A 257 -16.22 6.01 11.96
CA ALA A 257 -15.76 5.96 10.58
C ALA A 257 -16.91 5.70 9.60
N GLU A 258 -17.78 4.71 9.86
CA GLU A 258 -18.95 4.38 9.03
C GLU A 258 -19.93 5.55 8.91
N ARG A 259 -20.27 6.22 10.02
CA ARG A 259 -21.11 7.43 10.01
C ARG A 259 -20.45 8.60 9.29
N ALA A 260 -19.12 8.69 9.32
CA ALA A 260 -18.40 9.68 8.54
C ALA A 260 -18.56 9.37 7.04
N TYR A 261 -18.38 8.12 6.62
CA TYR A 261 -18.54 7.67 5.22
C TYR A 261 -19.97 7.86 4.68
N GLU A 262 -21.01 7.51 5.44
CA GLU A 262 -22.41 7.70 5.03
C GLU A 262 -22.76 9.18 4.81
N ARG A 263 -22.21 10.09 5.63
CA ARG A 263 -22.42 11.53 5.50
C ARG A 263 -21.74 12.12 4.25
N TYR A 264 -20.74 11.44 3.67
CA TYR A 264 -20.16 11.85 2.39
C TYR A 264 -20.93 11.35 1.16
N ASN A 265 -21.73 10.28 1.30
CA ASN A 265 -22.42 9.63 0.18
C ASN A 265 -23.90 10.02 -0.01
N ALA A 266 -24.48 10.88 0.84
CA ALA A 266 -25.86 11.30 0.69
C ALA A 266 -26.03 12.45 -0.35
N PRO A 267 -26.78 12.26 -1.47
CA PRO A 267 -27.10 13.34 -2.38
C PRO A 267 -28.05 14.34 -1.70
N ARG A 268 -27.66 15.62 -1.64
CA ARG A 268 -28.51 16.70 -1.14
C ARG A 268 -29.48 17.15 -2.24
N THR A 269 -30.74 16.74 -2.15
CA THR A 269 -31.83 17.36 -2.91
C THR A 269 -32.04 18.80 -2.40
N PRO A 270 -32.00 19.83 -3.27
CA PRO A 270 -32.26 21.19 -2.84
C PRO A 270 -33.74 21.38 -2.47
N PRO A 271 -34.05 22.29 -1.52
CA PRO A 271 -35.43 22.61 -1.19
C PRO A 271 -36.10 23.30 -2.39
N ARG A 272 -37.29 22.82 -2.76
CA ARG A 272 -38.14 23.49 -3.75
C ARG A 272 -38.67 24.80 -3.15
N SER A 273 -38.38 25.90 -3.84
CA SER A 273 -39.00 27.22 -3.65
C SER A 273 -40.51 27.16 -3.91
#